data_AF-A0A951V6N2-F1
#
_entry.id   AF-A0A951V6N2-F1
#
_cell.length_a   1.000
_cell.length_b   1.000
_cell.length_c   1.000
_cell.angle_alpha   90.00
_cell.angle_beta   90.00
_cell.angle_gamma   90.00
#
_symmetry.space_group_name_H-M   'P 1'
#
loop_
_entity.id
_entity.type
_entity.pdbx_description
1 polymer ?
#
loop_
_entity_poly.entity_id
_entity_poly.type
_entity_poly.pdbx_seq_one_letter_code
_entity_poly.pdbx_strand_id
1 'polypeptide(L)'
;MCLITDFYQFKYSRNNYYIEFYMNREAVEIIENALDERLSNCVSDRDSECAYMRLKELFQTSRINSNLPYVEIRMNKCYMTYISNLQLYFTNRGQYEVLDVLYKYLETYMVGEYDNLRVFNILDEDTKIRVLSNV
;
A
#
# COMPACT_ATOMS: atom_id res chain seq x y z
N MET A 1 -23.63 16.83 -20.78
CA MET A 1 -23.73 15.40 -21.11
C MET A 1 -22.67 14.68 -20.29
N CYS A 2 -23.03 14.18 -19.09
CA CYS A 2 -22.09 13.46 -18.24
C CYS A 2 -22.00 12.02 -18.75
N LEU A 3 -20.86 11.67 -19.35
CA LEU A 3 -20.52 10.26 -19.57
C LEU A 3 -20.25 9.66 -18.19
N ILE A 4 -21.28 9.03 -17.63
CA ILE A 4 -21.10 8.07 -16.55
C ILE A 4 -20.44 6.86 -17.20
N THR A 5 -19.11 6.79 -17.14
CA THR A 5 -18.36 5.55 -17.34
C THR A 5 -18.31 4.81 -16.02
N ASP A 6 -19.47 4.30 -15.59
CA ASP A 6 -19.58 3.32 -14.52
C ASP A 6 -19.06 1.97 -15.04
N PHE A 7 -17.75 1.75 -14.91
CA PHE A 7 -17.12 0.43 -15.01
C PHE A 7 -16.58 -0.06 -13.65
N TYR A 8 -17.10 0.47 -12.54
CA TYR A 8 -16.93 -0.15 -11.22
C TYR A 8 -17.91 -1.31 -11.03
N GLN A 9 -17.91 -2.26 -11.97
CA GLN A 9 -18.51 -3.58 -11.72
C GLN A 9 -17.44 -4.53 -11.16
N PHE A 10 -16.68 -4.06 -10.18
CA PHE A 10 -16.18 -4.96 -9.18
C PHE A 10 -17.16 -4.95 -8.02
N LYS A 11 -17.72 -6.11 -7.72
CA LYS A 11 -18.75 -6.31 -6.70
C LYS A 11 -18.12 -6.20 -5.30
N TYR A 12 -17.75 -4.99 -4.89
CA TYR A 12 -17.18 -4.68 -3.59
C TYR A 12 -18.24 -4.04 -2.70
N SER A 13 -18.57 -4.68 -1.57
CA SER A 13 -19.35 -4.02 -0.52
C SER A 13 -18.51 -2.93 0.14
N ARG A 14 -19.09 -1.74 0.38
CA ARG A 14 -18.45 -0.52 0.93
C ARG A 14 -17.51 -0.66 2.15
N ASN A 15 -17.55 -1.78 2.87
CA ASN A 15 -16.72 -2.04 4.05
C ASN A 15 -15.50 -2.96 3.81
N ASN A 16 -15.22 -3.39 2.58
CA ASN A 16 -14.22 -4.45 2.33
C ASN A 16 -13.02 -4.00 1.47
N TYR A 17 -12.76 -2.69 1.35
CA TYR A 17 -11.66 -2.13 0.54
C TYR A 17 -10.35 -1.92 1.31
N TYR A 18 -10.45 -1.81 2.63
CA TYR A 18 -9.33 -1.43 3.49
C TYR A 18 -8.99 -2.59 4.42
N ILE A 19 -7.71 -2.67 4.77
CA ILE A 19 -7.20 -3.51 5.85
C ILE A 19 -6.86 -2.55 6.98
N GLU A 20 -7.43 -2.82 8.15
CA GLU A 20 -7.18 -2.08 9.37
C GLU A 20 -6.29 -2.93 10.28
N PHE A 21 -5.21 -2.34 10.75
CA PHE A 21 -4.27 -3.00 11.65
C PHE A 21 -3.54 -1.99 12.53
N TYR A 22 -2.99 -2.48 13.64
CA TYR A 22 -2.18 -1.69 14.55
C TYR A 22 -0.70 -2.04 14.35
N MET A 23 0.15 -1.02 14.36
CA MET A 23 1.59 -1.20 14.22
C MET A 23 2.33 -0.37 15.27
N ASN A 24 3.46 -0.88 15.76
CA ASN A 24 4.33 -0.12 16.65
C ASN A 24 4.82 1.16 15.93
N ARG A 25 4.84 2.28 16.65
CA ARG A 25 5.26 3.58 16.13
C ARG A 25 6.67 3.56 15.50
N GLU A 26 7.64 2.90 16.15
CA GLU A 26 9.01 2.78 15.64
C GLU A 26 9.07 1.96 14.36
N ALA A 27 8.24 0.90 14.27
CA ALA A 27 8.10 0.12 13.05
C ALA A 27 7.54 0.97 11.89
N VAL A 28 6.61 1.88 12.16
CA VAL A 28 6.11 2.82 11.14
C VAL A 28 7.22 3.76 10.65
N GLU A 29 8.07 4.28 11.54
CA GLU A 29 9.22 5.12 11.15
C GLU A 29 10.21 4.35 10.27
N ILE A 30 10.44 3.07 10.55
CA ILE A 30 11.29 2.21 9.71
C ILE A 30 10.70 2.06 8.30
N ILE A 31 9.38 1.88 8.18
CA ILE A 31 8.70 1.78 6.87
C ILE A 31 8.76 3.11 6.11
N GLU A 32 8.56 4.25 6.79
CA GLU A 32 8.71 5.57 6.19
C GLU A 32 10.12 5.75 5.59
N ASN A 33 11.15 5.37 6.35
CA ASN A 33 12.54 5.43 5.87
C ASN A 33 12.80 4.50 4.68
N ALA A 34 12.18 3.31 4.65
CA ALA A 34 12.28 2.39 3.51
C ALA A 34 11.64 2.98 2.24
N LEU A 35 10.48 3.63 2.39
CA LEU A 35 9.79 4.31 1.30
C LEU A 35 10.62 5.49 0.78
N ASP A 36 11.26 6.26 1.67
CA ASP A 36 12.15 7.35 1.29
C ASP A 36 13.38 6.86 0.51
N GLU A 37 14.01 5.77 0.94
CA GLU A 37 15.12 5.19 0.19
C GLU A 37 14.64 4.67 -1.18
N ARG A 38 13.47 4.02 -1.24
CA ARG A 38 12.93 3.48 -2.49
C ARG A 38 12.59 4.59 -3.49
N LEU A 39 11.98 5.68 -3.03
CA LEU A 39 11.62 6.86 -3.83
C LEU A 39 12.87 7.64 -4.27
N SER A 40 13.91 7.67 -3.44
CA SER A 40 15.19 8.30 -3.82
C SER A 40 15.94 7.54 -4.91
N ASN A 41 15.63 6.25 -5.10
CA ASN A 41 16.21 5.42 -6.14
C ASN A 41 15.33 5.51 -7.42
N CYS A 42 15.70 6.37 -8.38
CA CYS A 42 14.97 6.77 -9.60
C CYS A 42 14.61 5.66 -10.62
N VAL A 43 14.51 4.39 -10.18
CA VAL A 43 14.29 3.20 -11.02
C VAL A 43 12.90 2.59 -10.73
N SER A 44 11.86 3.41 -10.62
CA SER A 44 10.47 2.95 -10.51
C SER A 44 9.62 3.51 -11.64
N ASP A 45 8.65 2.73 -12.09
CA ASP A 45 7.54 3.19 -12.93
C ASP A 45 6.66 4.19 -12.17
N ARG A 46 5.87 4.98 -12.92
CA ARG A 46 5.16 6.14 -12.35
C ARG A 46 4.02 5.71 -11.44
N ASP A 47 3.41 4.55 -11.68
CA ASP A 47 2.40 3.99 -10.78
C ASP A 47 3.02 3.52 -9.46
N SER A 48 4.19 2.88 -9.47
CA SER A 48 4.89 2.54 -8.22
C SER A 48 5.35 3.79 -7.46
N GLU A 49 5.88 4.80 -8.15
CA GLU A 49 6.26 6.06 -7.52
C GLU A 49 5.05 6.72 -6.84
N CYS A 50 3.91 6.78 -7.55
CA CYS A 50 2.64 7.25 -6.99
C CYS A 50 2.22 6.42 -5.76
N ALA A 51 2.26 5.10 -5.86
CA ALA A 51 1.87 4.20 -4.78
C ALA A 51 2.76 4.40 -3.54
N TYR A 52 4.08 4.50 -3.72
CA TYR A 52 5.01 4.68 -2.61
C TYR A 52 4.89 6.05 -1.95
N MET A 53 4.65 7.11 -2.72
CA MET A 53 4.33 8.43 -2.15
C MET A 53 3.06 8.38 -1.30
N ARG A 54 1.98 7.76 -1.79
CA ARG A 54 0.72 7.63 -1.04
C ARG A 54 0.85 6.75 0.19
N LEU A 55 1.58 5.65 0.10
CA LEU A 55 1.90 4.81 1.25
C LEU A 55 2.66 5.60 2.31
N LYS A 56 3.65 6.39 1.89
CA LYS A 56 4.41 7.24 2.82
C LYS A 56 3.51 8.24 3.52
N GLU A 57 2.66 8.96 2.78
CA GLU A 57 1.67 9.88 3.34
C GLU A 57 0.74 9.18 4.35
N LEU A 58 0.29 7.96 4.03
CA LEU A 58 -0.58 7.15 4.91
C LEU A 58 0.12 6.84 6.24
N PHE A 59 1.33 6.27 6.19
CA PHE A 59 2.09 5.91 7.40
C PHE A 59 2.43 7.14 8.25
N GLN A 60 2.88 8.22 7.59
CA GLN A 60 3.18 9.49 8.27
C GLN A 60 1.95 10.08 8.95
N THR A 61 0.81 10.11 8.26
CA THR A 61 -0.44 10.64 8.80
C THR A 61 -0.92 9.81 9.99
N SER A 62 -0.91 8.48 9.88
CA SER A 62 -1.22 7.57 10.99
C SER A 62 -0.30 7.78 12.20
N ARG A 63 1.00 8.00 11.96
CA ARG A 63 1.98 8.26 13.02
C ARG A 63 1.78 9.62 13.69
N ILE A 64 1.49 10.67 12.94
CA ILE A 64 1.33 12.03 13.48
C ILE A 64 0.00 12.17 14.23
N ASN A 65 -1.06 11.48 13.80
CA ASN A 65 -2.40 11.60 14.39
C ASN A 65 -2.56 10.94 15.76
N SER A 66 -1.60 10.14 16.20
CA SER A 66 -1.65 9.43 17.48
C SER A 66 -0.30 9.51 18.19
N ASN A 67 -0.30 9.78 19.50
CA ASN A 67 0.90 9.73 20.35
C ASN A 67 1.03 8.38 21.08
N LEU A 68 0.22 7.38 20.71
CA LEU A 68 0.27 6.06 21.33
C LEU A 68 1.47 5.24 20.80
N PRO A 69 1.96 4.26 21.59
CA PRO A 69 3.01 3.34 21.14
C PRO A 69 2.62 2.49 19.93
N TYR A 70 1.32 2.26 19.75
CA TYR A 70 0.75 1.60 18.59
C TYR A 70 -0.16 2.56 17.84
N VAL A 71 0.01 2.62 16.53
CA VAL A 71 -0.75 3.48 15.64
C VAL A 71 -1.67 2.65 14.75
N GLU A 72 -2.87 3.16 14.53
CA GLU A 72 -3.87 2.55 13.67
C GLU A 72 -3.59 2.90 12.21
N ILE A 73 -3.61 1.89 11.35
CA ILE A 73 -3.33 2.02 9.94
C ILE A 73 -4.48 1.42 9.17
N ARG A 74 -5.08 2.25 8.31
CA ARG A 74 -6.17 1.88 7.42
C ARG A 74 -5.69 1.96 5.99
N MET A 75 -5.26 0.84 5.44
CA MET A 75 -4.61 0.76 4.13
C MET A 75 -5.52 0.13 3.10
N ASN A 76 -5.62 0.71 1.90
CA ASN A 76 -6.35 0.08 0.81
C ASN A 76 -5.64 -1.20 0.35
N LYS A 77 -6.42 -2.25 0.08
CA LYS A 77 -5.94 -3.56 -0.38
C LYS A 77 -5.07 -3.50 -1.63
N CYS A 78 -5.28 -2.54 -2.54
CA CYS A 78 -4.46 -2.40 -3.75
C CYS A 78 -2.98 -2.13 -3.45
N TYR A 79 -2.66 -1.56 -2.28
CA TYR A 79 -1.29 -1.30 -1.86
C TYR A 79 -0.51 -2.56 -1.49
N MET A 80 -1.18 -3.71 -1.28
CA MET A 80 -0.51 -4.96 -0.88
C MET A 80 0.55 -5.41 -1.90
N THR A 81 0.27 -5.26 -3.21
CA THR A 81 1.26 -5.58 -4.26
C THR A 81 2.50 -4.69 -4.13
N TYR A 82 2.31 -3.40 -3.83
CA TYR A 82 3.43 -2.46 -3.69
C TYR A 82 4.23 -2.71 -2.42
N ILE A 83 3.58 -3.09 -1.30
CA ILE A 83 4.28 -3.53 -0.09
C ILE A 83 5.08 -4.82 -0.33
N SER A 84 4.54 -5.76 -1.11
CA SER A 84 5.28 -6.97 -1.52
C SER A 84 6.52 -6.61 -2.35
N ASN A 85 6.37 -5.73 -3.35
CA ASN A 85 7.50 -5.27 -4.15
C ASN A 85 8.56 -4.53 -3.31
N LEU A 86 8.12 -3.74 -2.33
CA LEU A 86 8.99 -3.04 -1.39
C LEU A 86 9.76 -4.01 -0.50
N GLN A 87 9.09 -5.02 0.05
CA GLN A 87 9.70 -6.08 0.84
C GLN A 87 10.74 -6.87 0.03
N LEU A 88 10.42 -7.22 -1.22
CA LEU A 88 11.35 -7.90 -2.12
C LEU A 88 12.60 -7.06 -2.40
N TYR A 89 12.45 -5.74 -2.58
CA TYR A 89 13.57 -4.83 -2.78
C TYR A 89 14.51 -4.76 -1.57
N PHE A 90 13.96 -4.77 -0.35
CA PHE A 90 14.73 -4.71 0.90
C PHE A 90 15.08 -6.08 1.50
N THR A 91 14.81 -7.18 0.78
CA THR A 91 15.08 -8.53 1.27
C THR A 91 16.55 -8.68 1.68
N ASN A 92 16.78 -9.34 2.82
CA ASN A 92 18.09 -9.53 3.47
C ASN A 92 18.74 -8.26 4.06
N ARG A 93 18.04 -7.12 4.13
CA ARG A 93 18.52 -5.93 4.84
C ARG A 93 17.89 -5.88 6.23
N GLY A 94 18.63 -6.32 7.24
CA GLY A 94 18.14 -6.47 8.63
C GLY A 94 17.46 -5.23 9.22
N GLN A 95 17.88 -4.04 8.81
CA GLN A 95 17.27 -2.78 9.25
C GLN A 95 15.79 -2.61 8.82
N TYR A 96 15.33 -3.40 7.84
CA TYR A 96 13.97 -3.37 7.30
C TYR A 96 13.19 -4.68 7.52
N GLU A 97 13.58 -5.51 8.50
CA GLU A 97 12.85 -6.75 8.86
C GLU A 97 11.36 -6.49 9.17
N VAL A 98 11.01 -5.27 9.58
CA VAL A 98 9.62 -4.84 9.77
C VAL A 98 8.78 -5.02 8.49
N LEU A 99 9.36 -4.84 7.31
CA LEU A 99 8.68 -5.07 6.04
C LEU A 99 8.35 -6.54 5.82
N ASP A 100 9.22 -7.46 6.26
CA ASP A 100 8.95 -8.91 6.18
C ASP A 100 7.79 -9.29 7.10
N VAL A 101 7.72 -8.71 8.29
CA VAL A 101 6.62 -8.93 9.24
C VAL A 101 5.31 -8.38 8.68
N LEU A 102 5.33 -7.15 8.14
CA LEU A 102 4.16 -6.54 7.51
C LEU A 102 3.70 -7.37 6.30
N TYR A 103 4.62 -7.78 5.42
CA TYR A 103 4.29 -8.60 4.26
C TYR A 103 3.64 -9.92 4.67
N LYS A 104 4.21 -10.65 5.63
CA LYS A 104 3.64 -11.91 6.14
C LYS A 104 2.24 -11.72 6.72
N TYR A 105 2.00 -10.60 7.41
CA TYR A 105 0.67 -10.26 7.89
C TYR A 105 -0.31 -10.05 6.72
N LEU A 106 0.08 -9.25 5.72
CA LEU A 106 -0.76 -8.95 4.56
C LEU A 106 -0.98 -10.16 3.65
N GLU A 107 -0.03 -11.10 3.59
CA GLU A 107 -0.13 -12.33 2.79
C GLU A 107 -1.38 -13.15 3.16
N THR A 108 -1.75 -13.16 4.44
CA THR A 108 -2.99 -13.81 4.89
C THR A 108 -4.25 -13.21 4.25
N TYR A 109 -4.23 -11.90 3.91
CA TYR A 109 -5.31 -11.21 3.22
C TYR A 109 -5.20 -11.33 1.70
N MET A 110 -3.98 -11.39 1.16
CA MET A 110 -3.73 -11.52 -0.28
C MET A 110 -4.31 -12.81 -0.86
N VAL A 111 -4.29 -13.91 -0.11
CA VAL A 111 -4.90 -15.19 -0.54
C VAL A 111 -6.40 -15.04 -0.82
N GLY A 112 -7.11 -14.27 0.01
CA GLY A 112 -8.55 -14.03 -0.17
C GLY A 112 -8.89 -13.02 -1.27
N GLU A 113 -7.93 -12.18 -1.66
CA GLU A 113 -8.10 -11.08 -2.63
C GLU A 113 -7.37 -11.33 -3.95
N TYR A 114 -6.87 -12.54 -4.17
CA TYR A 114 -5.97 -12.87 -5.29
C TYR A 114 -6.54 -12.46 -6.65
N ASP A 115 -7.80 -12.82 -6.93
CA ASP A 115 -8.45 -12.48 -8.20
C ASP A 115 -8.60 -10.96 -8.38
N ASN A 116 -8.95 -10.25 -7.32
CA ASN A 116 -9.11 -8.80 -7.35
C ASN A 116 -7.77 -8.07 -7.58
N LEU A 117 -6.72 -8.47 -6.87
CA LEU A 117 -5.37 -7.93 -7.03
C LEU A 117 -4.81 -8.25 -8.41
N ARG A 118 -5.07 -9.46 -8.92
CA ARG A 118 -4.67 -9.85 -10.27
C ARG A 118 -5.29 -8.94 -11.33
N VAL A 119 -6.59 -8.63 -11.21
CA VAL A 119 -7.23 -7.71 -12.17
C VAL A 119 -6.67 -6.29 -12.04
N PHE A 120 -6.37 -5.81 -10.84
CA PHE A 120 -5.71 -4.51 -10.66
C PHE A 120 -4.32 -4.47 -11.33
N ASN A 121 -3.53 -5.54 -11.18
CA ASN A 121 -2.16 -5.59 -11.71
C ASN A 121 -2.08 -5.58 -13.25
N ILE A 122 -3.13 -6.01 -13.96
CA ILE A 122 -3.18 -5.99 -15.43
C ILE A 122 -3.71 -4.67 -16.01
N LEU A 123 -4.15 -3.73 -15.17
CA LEU A 123 -4.56 -2.40 -15.63
C LEU A 123 -3.38 -1.60 -16.17
N ASP A 124 -3.67 -0.65 -17.06
CA ASP A 124 -2.68 0.31 -17.54
C ASP A 124 -2.24 1.28 -16.42
N GLU A 125 -1.03 1.84 -16.58
CA GLU A 125 -0.38 2.73 -15.62
C GLU A 125 -1.27 3.92 -15.23
N ASP A 126 -1.91 4.58 -16.20
CA ASP A 126 -2.77 5.75 -15.96
C ASP A 126 -4.03 5.39 -15.16
N THR A 127 -4.61 4.22 -15.42
CA THR A 127 -5.75 3.71 -14.65
C THR A 127 -5.34 3.35 -13.23
N LYS A 128 -4.19 2.72 -13.02
CA LYS A 128 -3.66 2.44 -11.67
C LYS A 128 -3.43 3.73 -10.89
N ILE A 129 -2.77 4.73 -11.48
CA ILE A 129 -2.52 6.03 -10.84
C ILE A 129 -3.84 6.70 -10.44
N ARG A 130 -4.86 6.67 -11.31
CA ARG A 130 -6.20 7.21 -10.99
C ARG A 130 -6.86 6.49 -9.83
N VAL A 131 -6.75 5.17 -9.75
CA VAL A 131 -7.27 4.42 -8.60
C VAL A 131 -6.51 4.80 -7.34
N LEU A 132 -5.17 4.74 -7.36
CA LEU A 132 -4.31 5.06 -6.21
C LEU A 132 -4.51 6.50 -5.71
N SER A 133 -4.81 7.45 -6.61
CA SER A 133 -5.01 8.86 -6.27
C SER A 133 -6.40 9.20 -5.73
N ASN A 134 -7.40 8.36 -5.97
CA ASN A 134 -8.80 8.58 -5.57
C ASN A 134 -9.22 7.77 -4.33
N VAL A 135 -8.26 7.11 -3.68
CA VAL A 135 -8.45 6.24 -2.50
C VAL A 135 -8.35 7.02 -1.20
#